data_AF-A0A8T4TN63-F1
#
_entry.id   AF-A0A8T4TN63-F1
#
_cell.length_a   1.000
_cell.length_b   1.000
_cell.length_c   1.000
_cell.angle_alpha   90.00
_cell.angle_beta   90.00
_cell.angle_gamma   90.00
#
_symmetry.space_group_name_H-M   'P 1'
#
loop_
_entity.id
_entity.type
_entity.pdbx_description
1 polymer ?
#
loop_
_entity_poly.entity_id
_entity_poly.type
_entity_poly.pdbx_seq_one_letter_code
_entity_poly.pdbx_strand_id
1 'polypeptide(L)'
;MDTLEEKVRWTREIAKTHDPLLFYEEHYTGITRGILQKENKSLYNRLERDGLLHRIPTIPKADFGEDPVAYYHQNYEGLTRGQVKKENPSLYTRLQRDKLLDKIPLLPRAGFGEYPVAYYQEHYNGVTRGELENQNRSLYNRLRKEDVLKDVPLAIHDFGKNAFEYYKKHFNGVTRGKLKLLCPSLYTRLRKNKLLKKIPVYPRSDFGKDPLGYYQKNYDDLSRGQLEKENPSLYTRLQRDKLLDKIPLLPRMDFGEDPVAYYQEHYNGVTRGELQKQNRSLYNRLRKDGLLENIPKKAS
;
A
#
# COMPACT_ATOMS: atom_id res chain seq x y z
N MET A 1 -26.85 0.79 36.94
CA MET A 1 -25.85 -0.29 36.90
C MET A 1 -26.65 -1.58 36.82
N ASP A 2 -26.87 -2.10 35.61
CA ASP A 2 -27.52 -3.41 35.46
C ASP A 2 -26.42 -4.45 35.35
N THR A 3 -26.29 -5.23 36.42
CA THR A 3 -25.48 -6.46 36.44
C THR A 3 -26.07 -7.43 35.42
N LEU A 4 -25.35 -7.67 34.33
CA LEU A 4 -25.56 -8.84 33.47
C LEU A 4 -25.50 -10.08 34.37
N GLU A 5 -26.65 -10.69 34.66
CA GLU A 5 -26.69 -12.02 35.28
C GLU A 5 -25.82 -12.96 34.45
N GLU A 6 -24.75 -13.48 35.06
CA GLU A 6 -23.83 -14.39 34.41
C GLU A 6 -24.55 -15.73 34.17
N LYS A 7 -25.10 -15.89 32.96
CA LYS A 7 -25.86 -17.11 32.60
C LYS A 7 -24.99 -18.35 32.76
N VAL A 8 -25.49 -19.33 33.51
CA VAL A 8 -24.79 -20.57 33.83
C VAL A 8 -24.46 -21.33 32.54
N ARG A 9 -23.17 -21.55 32.26
CA ARG A 9 -22.71 -22.26 31.07
C ARG A 9 -22.83 -23.76 31.22
N TRP A 10 -23.13 -24.43 30.12
CA TRP A 10 -23.19 -25.89 30.06
C TRP A 10 -21.77 -26.47 30.02
N THR A 11 -21.43 -27.26 31.04
CA THR A 11 -20.12 -27.89 31.20
C THR A 11 -20.23 -29.41 31.15
N ARG A 12 -19.07 -30.09 31.09
CA ARG A 12 -19.01 -31.55 31.13
C ARG A 12 -19.53 -32.15 32.45
N GLU A 13 -19.51 -31.39 33.54
CA GLU A 13 -19.98 -31.85 34.84
C GLU A 13 -21.50 -31.82 34.92
N ILE A 14 -22.12 -30.73 34.47
CA ILE A 14 -23.58 -30.58 34.37
C ILE A 14 -24.15 -31.65 33.42
N ALA A 15 -23.46 -31.92 32.30
CA ALA A 15 -23.87 -32.92 31.33
C ALA A 15 -23.96 -34.36 31.87
N LYS A 16 -23.42 -34.65 33.06
CA LYS A 16 -23.53 -35.96 33.70
C LYS A 16 -24.83 -36.13 34.49
N THR A 17 -25.43 -35.04 34.94
CA THR A 17 -26.51 -35.06 35.94
C THR A 17 -27.79 -34.35 35.50
N HIS A 18 -27.72 -33.47 34.51
CA HIS A 18 -28.86 -32.67 34.06
C HIS A 18 -29.26 -33.01 32.63
N ASP A 19 -30.56 -32.99 32.36
CA ASP A 19 -31.11 -33.09 31.02
C ASP A 19 -30.84 -31.77 30.26
N PRO A 20 -30.34 -31.82 29.02
CA PRO A 20 -29.97 -30.62 28.28
C PRO A 20 -31.17 -29.75 27.87
N LEU A 21 -32.37 -30.32 27.73
CA LEU A 21 -33.58 -29.56 27.41
C LEU A 21 -34.12 -28.86 28.66
N LEU A 22 -34.18 -29.56 29.80
CA LEU A 22 -34.56 -28.94 31.08
C LEU A 22 -33.59 -27.82 31.46
N PHE A 23 -32.29 -28.03 31.30
CA PHE A 23 -31.29 -26.99 31.55
C PHE A 23 -31.46 -25.77 30.63
N TYR A 24 -31.88 -25.99 29.38
CA TYR A 24 -32.25 -24.88 28.48
C TYR A 24 -33.48 -24.14 28.99
N GLU A 25 -34.52 -24.85 29.44
CA GLU A 25 -35.74 -24.25 29.99
C GLU A 25 -35.45 -23.45 31.28
N GLU A 26 -34.51 -23.89 32.11
CA GLU A 26 -34.16 -23.21 33.36
C GLU A 26 -33.31 -21.95 33.15
N HIS A 27 -32.37 -21.95 32.19
CA HIS A 27 -31.35 -20.90 32.09
C HIS A 27 -31.35 -20.12 30.77
N TYR A 28 -32.04 -20.62 29.74
CA TYR A 28 -32.00 -20.08 28.38
C TYR A 28 -33.40 -19.99 27.73
N THR A 29 -34.48 -20.03 28.54
CA THR A 29 -35.86 -19.92 28.04
C THR A 29 -36.06 -18.70 27.14
N GLY A 30 -36.69 -18.92 25.99
CA GLY A 30 -36.97 -17.88 25.00
C GLY A 30 -35.79 -17.51 24.11
N ILE A 31 -34.58 -18.02 24.39
CA ILE A 31 -33.40 -17.75 23.56
C ILE A 31 -33.45 -18.59 22.30
N THR A 32 -33.33 -17.92 21.14
CA THR A 32 -33.37 -18.62 19.86
C THR A 32 -32.11 -19.45 19.59
N ARG A 33 -32.22 -20.49 18.77
CA ARG A 33 -31.10 -21.36 18.35
C ARG A 33 -29.82 -20.60 17.99
N GLY A 34 -29.96 -19.53 17.21
CA GLY A 34 -28.82 -18.74 16.73
C GLY A 34 -28.14 -17.91 17.83
N ILE A 35 -28.90 -17.45 18.82
CA ILE A 35 -28.34 -16.74 19.99
C ILE A 35 -27.71 -17.77 20.94
N LEU A 36 -28.38 -18.90 21.17
CA LEU A 36 -27.86 -20.00 21.99
C LEU A 36 -26.52 -20.54 21.46
N GLN A 37 -26.39 -20.69 20.14
CA GLN A 37 -25.13 -21.11 19.52
C GLN A 37 -23.96 -20.17 19.82
N LYS A 38 -24.23 -18.87 19.91
CA LYS A 38 -23.23 -17.83 20.20
C LYS A 38 -22.90 -17.75 21.69
N GLU A 39 -23.91 -17.81 22.55
CA GLU A 39 -23.75 -17.65 24.00
C GLU A 39 -23.23 -18.93 24.68
N ASN A 40 -23.70 -20.11 24.26
CA ASN A 40 -23.36 -21.39 24.86
C ASN A 40 -23.34 -22.51 23.81
N LYS A 41 -22.27 -22.49 23.00
CA LYS A 41 -22.02 -23.47 21.92
C LYS A 41 -22.01 -24.91 22.40
N SER A 42 -21.58 -25.16 23.64
CA SER A 42 -21.53 -26.50 24.23
C SER A 42 -22.93 -27.09 24.42
N LEU A 43 -23.87 -26.30 24.95
CA LEU A 43 -25.27 -26.70 25.08
C LEU A 43 -25.92 -26.88 23.70
N TYR A 44 -25.68 -25.95 22.77
CA TYR A 44 -26.18 -26.03 21.40
C TYR A 44 -25.78 -27.34 20.71
N ASN A 45 -24.48 -27.68 20.75
CA ASN A 45 -23.98 -28.91 20.13
C ASN A 45 -24.50 -30.17 20.82
N ARG A 46 -24.79 -30.12 22.13
CA ARG A 46 -25.41 -31.24 22.86
C ARG A 46 -26.85 -31.45 22.40
N LEU A 47 -27.66 -30.39 22.38
CA LEU A 47 -29.03 -30.42 21.89
C LEU A 47 -29.12 -30.85 20.42
N GLU A 48 -28.14 -30.49 19.59
CA GLU A 48 -28.05 -30.92 18.19
C GLU A 48 -27.81 -32.43 18.08
N ARG A 49 -26.80 -32.94 18.79
CA ARG A 49 -26.44 -34.36 18.80
C ARG A 49 -27.57 -35.24 19.34
N ASP A 50 -28.35 -34.71 20.29
CA ASP A 50 -29.47 -35.42 20.89
C ASP A 50 -30.77 -35.24 20.07
N GLY A 51 -30.73 -34.51 18.95
CA GLY A 51 -31.89 -34.29 18.06
C GLY A 51 -32.94 -33.33 18.63
N LEU A 52 -32.64 -32.61 19.71
CA LEU A 52 -33.57 -31.79 20.50
C LEU A 52 -33.66 -30.33 20.03
N LEU A 53 -32.82 -29.90 19.07
CA LEU A 53 -32.86 -28.51 18.56
C LEU A 53 -34.24 -28.08 18.08
N HIS A 54 -35.09 -29.00 17.60
CA HIS A 54 -36.44 -28.70 17.15
C HIS A 54 -37.33 -28.06 18.24
N ARG A 55 -37.05 -28.33 19.53
CA ARG A 55 -37.74 -27.75 20.68
C ARG A 55 -37.30 -26.33 21.01
N ILE A 56 -36.17 -25.89 20.47
CA ILE A 56 -35.64 -24.55 20.71
C ILE A 56 -36.22 -23.56 19.69
N PRO A 57 -36.71 -22.38 20.11
CA PRO A 57 -37.23 -21.35 19.21
C PRO A 57 -36.22 -20.96 18.13
N THR A 58 -36.69 -20.73 16.92
CA THR A 58 -35.92 -20.05 15.87
C THR A 58 -36.34 -18.60 15.79
N ILE A 59 -35.45 -17.72 15.34
CA ILE A 59 -35.85 -16.37 14.92
C ILE A 59 -36.94 -16.54 13.85
N PRO A 60 -38.13 -15.92 14.01
CA PRO A 60 -39.14 -15.92 12.97
C PRO A 60 -38.50 -15.42 11.67
N LYS A 61 -38.62 -16.18 10.58
CA LYS A 61 -38.24 -15.64 9.28
C LYS A 61 -39.12 -14.42 9.06
N ALA A 62 -38.52 -13.28 8.72
CA ALA A 62 -39.28 -12.13 8.28
C ALA A 62 -40.19 -12.59 7.14
N ASP A 63 -41.50 -12.50 7.37
CA ASP A 63 -42.51 -12.92 6.42
C ASP A 63 -42.74 -11.77 5.44
N PHE A 64 -42.40 -12.03 4.18
CA PHE A 64 -42.61 -11.08 3.08
C PHE A 64 -43.74 -11.56 2.17
N GLY A 65 -44.58 -12.47 2.67
CA GLY A 65 -45.60 -13.17 1.90
C GLY A 65 -45.01 -14.19 0.92
N GLU A 66 -45.90 -14.74 0.09
CA GLU A 66 -45.53 -15.67 -0.98
C GLU A 66 -44.72 -14.98 -2.09
N ASP A 67 -45.05 -13.73 -2.40
CA ASP A 67 -44.38 -12.92 -3.41
C ASP A 67 -43.60 -11.74 -2.79
N PRO A 68 -42.27 -11.87 -2.61
CA PRO A 68 -41.45 -10.79 -2.06
C PRO A 68 -41.35 -9.56 -3.00
N VAL A 69 -41.69 -9.69 -4.29
CA VAL A 69 -41.72 -8.56 -5.24
C VAL A 69 -43.00 -7.76 -5.04
N ALA A 70 -44.15 -8.41 -4.85
CA ALA A 70 -45.40 -7.73 -4.47
C ALA A 70 -45.25 -6.97 -3.15
N TYR A 71 -44.61 -7.60 -2.14
CA TYR A 71 -44.29 -6.93 -0.87
C TYR A 71 -43.39 -5.70 -1.08
N TYR A 72 -42.41 -5.78 -1.98
CA TYR A 72 -41.59 -4.64 -2.37
C TYR A 72 -42.43 -3.51 -3.00
N HIS A 73 -43.30 -3.81 -3.96
CA HIS A 73 -44.16 -2.80 -4.60
C HIS A 73 -45.12 -2.14 -3.60
N GLN A 74 -45.57 -2.86 -2.58
CA GLN A 74 -46.47 -2.29 -1.58
C GLN A 74 -45.77 -1.38 -0.57
N ASN A 75 -44.50 -1.66 -0.22
CA ASN A 75 -43.84 -1.04 0.92
C ASN A 75 -42.61 -0.19 0.57
N TYR A 76 -41.99 -0.41 -0.59
CA TYR A 76 -40.68 0.13 -0.97
C TYR A 76 -40.60 0.52 -2.45
N GLU A 77 -41.74 0.74 -3.10
CA GLU A 77 -41.80 1.08 -4.52
C GLU A 77 -40.89 2.27 -4.86
N GLY A 78 -40.14 2.13 -5.95
CA GLY A 78 -39.19 3.15 -6.41
C GLY A 78 -37.84 3.13 -5.70
N LEU A 79 -37.69 2.43 -4.56
CA LEU A 79 -36.38 2.25 -3.94
C LEU A 79 -35.49 1.35 -4.79
N THR A 80 -34.24 1.76 -4.95
CA THR A 80 -33.24 0.98 -5.68
C THR A 80 -32.73 -0.19 -4.85
N ARG A 81 -32.15 -1.21 -5.50
CA ARG A 81 -31.54 -2.38 -4.83
C ARG A 81 -30.62 -1.99 -3.67
N GLY A 82 -29.82 -0.93 -3.85
CA GLY A 82 -28.91 -0.42 -2.83
C GLY A 82 -29.63 0.24 -1.64
N GLN A 83 -30.74 0.93 -1.90
CA GLN A 83 -31.59 1.51 -0.86
C GLN A 83 -32.36 0.41 -0.11
N VAL A 84 -32.97 -0.55 -0.82
CA VAL A 84 -33.65 -1.71 -0.20
C VAL A 84 -32.68 -2.50 0.70
N LYS A 85 -31.43 -2.68 0.29
CA LYS A 85 -30.41 -3.34 1.14
C LYS A 85 -30.15 -2.61 2.45
N LYS A 86 -30.24 -1.28 2.47
CA LYS A 86 -30.03 -0.46 3.67
C LYS A 86 -31.26 -0.44 4.56
N GLU A 87 -32.44 -0.21 3.97
CA GLU A 87 -33.71 -0.08 4.69
C GLU A 87 -34.21 -1.42 5.22
N ASN A 88 -34.12 -2.49 4.41
CA ASN A 88 -34.57 -3.82 4.79
C ASN A 88 -33.61 -4.91 4.26
N PRO A 89 -32.51 -5.17 4.98
CA PRO A 89 -31.51 -6.17 4.59
C PRO A 89 -32.10 -7.58 4.43
N SER A 90 -33.13 -7.91 5.21
CA SER A 90 -33.80 -9.21 5.18
C SER A 90 -34.60 -9.40 3.88
N LEU A 91 -35.33 -8.37 3.43
CA LEU A 91 -36.02 -8.38 2.14
C LEU A 91 -35.03 -8.45 0.98
N TYR A 92 -33.94 -7.68 1.02
CA TYR A 92 -32.88 -7.74 0.01
C TYR A 92 -32.29 -9.16 -0.09
N THR A 93 -32.00 -9.79 1.05
CA THR A 93 -31.46 -11.15 1.10
C THR A 93 -32.45 -12.17 0.54
N ARG A 94 -33.75 -12.00 0.84
CA ARG A 94 -34.84 -12.82 0.28
C ARG A 94 -34.88 -12.71 -1.25
N LEU A 95 -34.95 -11.49 -1.78
CA LEU A 95 -34.98 -11.21 -3.22
C LEU A 95 -33.72 -11.75 -3.93
N GLN A 96 -32.56 -11.66 -3.28
CA GLN A 96 -31.31 -12.20 -3.81
C GLN A 96 -31.33 -13.72 -3.90
N ARG A 97 -31.75 -14.40 -2.82
CA ARG A 97 -31.83 -15.86 -2.75
C ARG A 97 -32.78 -16.41 -3.80
N ASP A 98 -33.91 -15.75 -3.99
CA ASP A 98 -34.94 -16.15 -4.93
C ASP A 98 -34.63 -15.69 -6.38
N LYS A 99 -33.49 -15.01 -6.60
CA LYS A 99 -33.02 -14.48 -7.90
C LYS A 99 -33.96 -13.45 -8.54
N LEU A 100 -34.64 -12.65 -7.72
CA LEU A 100 -35.63 -11.64 -8.13
C LEU A 100 -35.11 -10.20 -8.07
N LEU A 101 -33.82 -9.99 -7.80
CA LEU A 101 -33.24 -8.64 -7.75
C LEU A 101 -33.34 -7.89 -9.08
N ASP A 102 -33.45 -8.59 -10.21
CA ASP A 102 -33.66 -8.01 -11.53
C ASP A 102 -34.96 -7.19 -11.62
N LYS A 103 -35.98 -7.58 -10.85
CA LYS A 103 -37.29 -6.89 -10.74
C LYS A 103 -37.24 -5.60 -9.94
N ILE A 104 -36.13 -5.34 -9.23
CA ILE A 104 -35.95 -4.13 -8.42
C ILE A 104 -35.10 -3.12 -9.20
N PRO A 105 -35.47 -1.82 -9.20
CA PRO A 105 -34.69 -0.77 -9.84
C PRO A 105 -33.22 -0.81 -9.41
N LEU A 106 -32.32 -0.88 -10.39
CA LEU A 106 -30.92 -0.61 -10.15
C LEU A 106 -30.71 0.90 -10.26
N LEU A 107 -29.95 1.49 -9.34
CA LEU A 107 -29.54 2.89 -9.43
C LEU A 107 -29.03 3.18 -10.85
N PRO A 108 -29.60 4.16 -11.58
CA PRO A 108 -29.03 4.62 -12.84
C PRO A 108 -27.59 5.04 -12.56
N ARG A 109 -26.63 4.45 -13.27
CA ARG A 109 -25.22 4.80 -13.11
C ARG A 109 -24.99 6.20 -13.66
N ALA A 110 -24.96 7.18 -12.75
CA ALA A 110 -24.61 8.59 -12.93
C ALA A 110 -25.47 9.36 -13.95
N GLY A 111 -26.11 10.44 -13.49
CA GLY A 111 -27.06 11.28 -14.22
C GLY A 111 -26.44 12.12 -15.34
N PHE A 112 -25.97 11.46 -16.40
CA PHE A 112 -25.45 12.10 -17.62
C PHE A 112 -26.41 11.95 -18.82
N GLY A 113 -27.69 11.67 -18.54
CA GLY A 113 -28.72 11.40 -19.55
C GLY A 113 -28.51 10.10 -20.33
N GLU A 114 -29.31 9.91 -21.37
CA GLU A 114 -29.25 8.78 -22.30
C GLU A 114 -28.01 8.86 -23.22
N TYR A 115 -27.66 10.08 -23.66
CA TYR A 115 -26.56 10.35 -24.59
C TYR A 115 -25.39 11.05 -23.88
N PRO A 116 -24.35 10.32 -23.43
CA PRO A 116 -23.27 10.93 -22.66
C PRO A 116 -22.41 11.92 -23.46
N VAL A 117 -22.38 11.81 -24.79
CA VAL A 117 -21.70 12.77 -25.67
C VAL A 117 -22.44 14.11 -25.69
N ALA A 118 -23.78 14.11 -25.73
CA ALA A 118 -24.57 15.33 -25.67
C ALA A 118 -24.36 16.05 -24.33
N TYR A 119 -24.38 15.30 -23.22
CA TYR A 119 -24.07 15.84 -21.91
C TYR A 119 -22.65 16.42 -21.82
N TYR A 120 -21.66 15.75 -22.44
CA TYR A 120 -20.31 16.30 -22.56
C TYR A 120 -20.29 17.60 -23.38
N GLN A 121 -20.98 17.66 -24.51
CA GLN A 121 -21.05 18.85 -25.36
C GLN A 121 -21.76 20.02 -24.67
N GLU A 122 -22.73 19.76 -23.81
CA GLU A 122 -23.45 20.79 -23.06
C GLU A 122 -22.63 21.36 -21.90
N HIS A 123 -21.95 20.50 -21.14
CA HIS A 123 -21.34 20.89 -19.86
C HIS A 123 -19.81 20.99 -19.87
N TYR A 124 -19.14 20.35 -20.84
CA TYR A 124 -17.68 20.19 -20.88
C TYR A 124 -17.13 20.43 -22.29
N ASN A 125 -17.82 21.21 -23.13
CA ASN A 125 -17.39 21.47 -24.50
C ASN A 125 -15.94 22.00 -24.54
N GLY A 126 -15.10 21.37 -25.36
CA GLY A 126 -13.70 21.74 -25.51
C GLY A 126 -12.76 21.23 -24.40
N VAL A 127 -13.28 20.69 -23.30
CA VAL A 127 -12.48 20.04 -22.25
C VAL A 127 -11.83 18.78 -22.83
N THR A 128 -10.52 18.66 -22.69
CA THR A 128 -9.79 17.54 -23.27
C THR A 128 -10.01 16.25 -22.47
N ARG A 129 -9.76 15.08 -23.06
CA ARG A 129 -9.91 13.77 -22.40
C ARG A 129 -9.24 13.68 -21.03
N GLY A 130 -8.03 14.23 -20.92
CA GLY A 130 -7.28 14.24 -19.65
C GLY A 130 -7.86 15.19 -18.62
N GLU A 131 -8.32 16.37 -19.04
CA GLU A 131 -9.02 17.31 -18.16
C GLU A 131 -10.37 16.74 -17.72
N LEU A 132 -11.11 16.09 -18.62
CA LEU A 132 -12.37 15.44 -18.33
C LEU A 132 -12.20 14.26 -17.36
N GLU A 133 -11.15 13.45 -17.50
CA GLU A 133 -10.83 12.38 -16.55
C GLU A 133 -10.62 12.93 -15.13
N ASN A 134 -9.97 14.09 -15.02
CA ASN A 134 -9.72 14.75 -13.74
C ASN A 134 -10.96 15.45 -13.18
N GLN A 135 -11.75 16.12 -14.01
CA GLN A 135 -12.93 16.88 -13.58
C GLN A 135 -14.14 15.98 -13.30
N ASN A 136 -14.37 14.98 -14.16
CA ASN A 136 -15.52 14.09 -14.06
C ASN A 136 -15.16 12.67 -14.55
N ARG A 137 -14.46 11.95 -13.69
CA ARG A 137 -14.01 10.57 -13.94
C ARG A 137 -15.14 9.61 -14.28
N SER A 138 -16.33 9.83 -13.73
CA SER A 138 -17.52 9.01 -13.99
C SER A 138 -17.99 9.14 -15.43
N LEU A 139 -18.10 10.38 -15.94
CA LEU A 139 -18.45 10.64 -17.33
C LEU A 139 -17.37 10.11 -18.29
N TYR A 140 -16.09 10.37 -17.98
CA TYR A 140 -14.95 9.83 -18.75
C TYR A 140 -15.01 8.31 -18.89
N ASN A 141 -15.22 7.59 -17.78
CA ASN A 141 -15.32 6.14 -17.79
C ASN A 141 -16.53 5.64 -18.59
N ARG A 142 -17.66 6.37 -18.55
CA ARG A 142 -18.86 6.04 -19.34
C ARG A 142 -18.57 6.18 -20.84
N LEU A 143 -18.07 7.34 -21.26
CA LEU A 143 -17.70 7.61 -22.65
C LEU A 143 -16.68 6.59 -23.18
N ARG A 144 -15.71 6.17 -22.34
CA ARG A 144 -14.75 5.12 -22.67
C ARG A 144 -15.42 3.74 -22.83
N LYS A 145 -16.34 3.38 -21.93
CA LYS A 145 -17.02 2.07 -21.94
C LYS A 145 -17.95 1.93 -23.15
N GLU A 146 -18.57 3.03 -23.56
CA GLU A 146 -19.48 3.09 -24.71
C GLU A 146 -18.74 3.37 -26.04
N ASP A 147 -17.40 3.38 -26.04
CA ASP A 147 -16.54 3.61 -27.22
C ASP A 147 -16.78 4.93 -27.99
N VAL A 148 -17.28 5.94 -27.27
CA VAL A 148 -17.56 7.30 -27.78
C VAL A 148 -16.59 8.35 -27.25
N LEU A 149 -15.58 7.94 -26.47
CA LEU A 149 -14.51 8.84 -26.01
C LEU A 149 -13.72 9.50 -27.16
N LYS A 150 -13.80 8.92 -28.37
CA LYS A 150 -13.21 9.49 -29.58
C LYS A 150 -13.72 10.91 -29.90
N ASP A 151 -14.95 11.21 -29.50
CA ASP A 151 -15.64 12.48 -29.75
C ASP A 151 -15.24 13.59 -28.74
N VAL A 152 -14.45 13.23 -27.72
CA VAL A 152 -13.82 14.19 -26.80
C VAL A 152 -12.43 14.58 -27.33
N PRO A 153 -12.08 15.88 -27.39
CA PRO A 153 -10.77 16.35 -27.83
C PRO A 153 -9.63 15.73 -27.03
N LEU A 154 -8.57 15.32 -27.70
CA LEU A 154 -7.30 15.04 -27.03
C LEU A 154 -6.56 16.36 -26.80
N ALA A 155 -5.85 16.48 -25.69
CA ALA A 155 -4.88 17.56 -25.52
C ALA A 155 -3.78 17.40 -26.58
N ILE A 156 -3.90 18.11 -27.69
CA ILE A 156 -2.87 18.21 -28.71
C ILE A 156 -1.99 19.38 -28.28
N HIS A 157 -0.86 19.10 -27.65
CA HIS A 157 0.19 20.10 -27.57
C HIS A 157 0.71 20.37 -28.98
N ASP A 158 0.45 21.56 -29.50
CA ASP A 158 1.01 22.00 -30.77
C ASP A 158 2.49 22.35 -30.57
N PHE A 159 3.36 21.46 -31.05
CA PHE A 159 4.81 21.70 -31.11
C PHE A 159 5.23 22.23 -32.49
N GLY A 160 4.27 22.74 -33.28
CA GLY A 160 4.43 23.14 -34.66
C GLY A 160 4.71 21.97 -35.60
N LYS A 161 5.02 22.30 -36.86
CA LYS A 161 5.35 21.32 -37.91
C LYS A 161 6.61 20.50 -37.58
N ASN A 162 7.55 21.06 -36.81
CA ASN A 162 8.80 20.41 -36.46
C ASN A 162 9.09 20.46 -34.95
N ALA A 163 8.79 19.35 -34.27
CA ALA A 163 9.02 19.19 -32.84
C ALA A 163 10.50 19.38 -32.41
N PHE A 164 11.47 19.15 -33.31
CA PHE A 164 12.89 19.36 -32.99
C PHE A 164 13.28 20.84 -33.01
N GLU A 165 12.70 21.64 -33.90
CA GLU A 165 12.89 23.10 -33.89
C GLU A 165 12.21 23.73 -32.67
N TYR A 166 11.02 23.24 -32.28
CA TYR A 166 10.40 23.62 -31.01
C TYR A 166 11.30 23.29 -29.82
N TYR A 167 11.89 22.09 -29.79
CA TYR A 167 12.87 21.72 -28.76
C TYR A 167 14.07 22.67 -28.75
N LYS A 168 14.68 22.98 -29.90
CA LYS A 168 15.80 23.92 -29.97
C LYS A 168 15.43 25.31 -29.46
N LYS A 169 14.20 25.77 -29.73
CA LYS A 169 13.74 27.10 -29.32
C LYS A 169 13.45 27.18 -27.82
N HIS A 170 12.83 26.14 -27.24
CA HIS A 170 12.28 26.21 -25.88
C HIS A 170 13.02 25.36 -24.85
N PHE A 171 13.79 24.37 -25.28
CA PHE A 171 14.43 23.37 -24.43
C PHE A 171 15.89 23.10 -24.86
N ASN A 172 16.57 24.08 -25.45
CA ASN A 172 17.94 23.90 -25.92
C ASN A 172 18.85 23.36 -24.81
N GLY A 173 19.68 22.37 -25.13
CA GLY A 173 20.57 21.72 -24.16
C GLY A 173 19.89 20.81 -23.12
N VAL A 174 18.55 20.74 -23.06
CA VAL A 174 17.85 19.86 -22.11
C VAL A 174 18.00 18.40 -22.53
N THR A 175 18.54 17.57 -21.63
CA THR A 175 18.80 16.16 -21.94
C THR A 175 17.53 15.35 -22.12
N ARG A 176 17.59 14.21 -22.83
CA ARG A 176 16.44 13.31 -23.03
C ARG A 176 15.72 12.94 -21.72
N GLY A 177 16.49 12.67 -20.67
CA GLY A 177 15.95 12.32 -19.35
C GLY A 177 15.21 13.48 -18.72
N LYS A 178 15.82 14.67 -18.72
CA LYS A 178 15.20 15.89 -18.18
C LYS A 178 14.00 16.34 -19.02
N LEU A 179 14.06 16.20 -20.35
CA LEU A 179 12.96 16.49 -21.26
C LEU A 179 11.76 15.57 -21.04
N LYS A 180 11.99 14.28 -20.75
CA LYS A 180 10.92 13.34 -20.42
C LYS A 180 10.14 13.78 -19.17
N LEU A 181 10.81 14.41 -18.21
CA LEU A 181 10.19 14.93 -16.99
C LEU A 181 9.51 16.28 -17.22
N LEU A 182 10.19 17.22 -17.90
CA LEU A 182 9.69 18.57 -18.12
C LEU A 182 8.54 18.65 -19.14
N CYS A 183 8.61 17.87 -20.22
CA CYS A 183 7.60 17.87 -21.27
C CYS A 183 7.42 16.46 -21.87
N PRO A 184 6.67 15.58 -21.19
CA PRO A 184 6.47 14.18 -21.63
C PRO A 184 5.85 14.06 -23.02
N SER A 185 4.97 14.99 -23.38
CA SER A 185 4.30 15.08 -24.68
C SER A 185 5.29 15.37 -25.82
N LEU A 186 6.19 16.34 -25.64
CA LEU A 186 7.25 16.64 -26.62
C LEU A 186 8.24 15.48 -26.73
N TYR A 187 8.66 14.88 -25.61
CA TYR A 187 9.50 13.68 -25.59
C TYR A 187 8.89 12.54 -26.42
N THR A 188 7.59 12.29 -26.23
CA THR A 188 6.86 11.24 -26.95
C THR A 188 6.77 11.54 -28.44
N ARG A 189 6.53 12.80 -28.82
CA ARG A 189 6.49 13.23 -30.22
C ARG A 189 7.86 13.06 -30.91
N LEU A 190 8.94 13.52 -30.25
CA LEU A 190 10.31 13.33 -30.74
C LEU A 190 10.70 11.85 -30.86
N ARG A 191 10.19 10.99 -29.97
CA ARG A 191 10.36 9.53 -30.05
C ARG A 191 9.67 8.96 -31.28
N LYS A 192 8.38 9.27 -31.48
CA LYS A 192 7.59 8.80 -32.64
C LYS A 192 8.23 9.23 -33.97
N ASN A 193 8.73 10.46 -34.03
CA ASN A 193 9.40 10.98 -35.23
C ASN A 193 10.86 10.49 -35.39
N LYS A 194 11.35 9.59 -34.51
CA LYS A 194 12.73 9.09 -34.50
C LYS A 194 13.80 10.20 -34.37
N LEU A 195 13.44 11.34 -33.78
CA LEU A 195 14.32 12.51 -33.58
C LEU A 195 14.98 12.57 -32.21
N LEU A 196 14.58 11.71 -31.25
CA LEU A 196 15.22 11.65 -29.93
C LEU A 196 16.75 11.52 -30.00
N LYS A 197 17.29 10.83 -31.02
CA LYS A 197 18.73 10.68 -31.24
C LYS A 197 19.47 12.01 -31.39
N LYS A 198 18.80 13.07 -31.82
CA LYS A 198 19.34 14.44 -31.94
C LYS A 198 19.31 15.24 -30.64
N ILE A 199 18.64 14.73 -29.60
CA ILE A 199 18.57 15.35 -28.28
C ILE A 199 19.77 14.90 -27.45
N PRO A 200 20.48 15.81 -26.75
CA PRO A 200 21.56 15.47 -25.84
C PRO A 200 21.10 14.39 -24.84
N VAL A 201 21.94 13.40 -24.61
CA VAL A 201 21.81 12.55 -23.43
C VAL A 201 22.66 13.18 -22.35
N TYR A 202 22.37 12.93 -21.07
CA TYR A 202 23.45 13.04 -20.10
C TYR A 202 24.64 12.25 -20.65
N PRO A 203 25.88 12.78 -20.62
CA PRO A 203 26.98 11.87 -20.49
C PRO A 203 26.59 11.00 -19.30
N ARG A 204 26.51 9.67 -19.48
CA ARG A 204 26.80 8.81 -18.33
C ARG A 204 28.05 9.44 -17.75
N SER A 205 28.09 9.74 -16.45
CA SER A 205 29.32 10.10 -15.77
C SER A 205 30.25 8.91 -15.99
N ASP A 206 30.87 8.84 -17.16
CA ASP A 206 31.75 7.80 -17.60
C ASP A 206 33.15 8.09 -17.08
N PHE A 207 33.31 9.31 -16.53
CA PHE A 207 34.54 9.84 -15.96
C PHE A 207 35.61 9.89 -17.05
N GLY A 208 35.18 10.04 -18.31
CA GLY A 208 36.01 9.94 -19.50
C GLY A 208 36.43 8.51 -19.83
N LYS A 209 37.44 8.38 -20.69
CA LYS A 209 38.10 7.10 -20.97
C LYS A 209 39.04 6.66 -19.84
N ASP A 210 39.41 7.59 -18.97
CA ASP A 210 40.33 7.38 -17.86
C ASP A 210 39.68 7.77 -16.52
N PRO A 211 38.88 6.87 -15.93
CA PRO A 211 38.23 7.12 -14.65
C PRO A 211 39.23 7.29 -13.50
N LEU A 212 40.46 6.74 -13.62
CA LEU A 212 41.49 6.89 -12.60
C LEU A 212 42.12 8.29 -12.65
N GLY A 213 42.44 8.79 -13.84
CA GLY A 213 42.91 10.17 -14.01
C GLY A 213 41.85 11.19 -13.57
N TYR A 214 40.56 10.89 -13.78
CA TYR A 214 39.48 11.70 -13.24
C TYR A 214 39.46 11.69 -11.69
N TYR A 215 39.69 10.54 -11.06
CA TYR A 215 39.84 10.44 -9.61
C TYR A 215 41.05 11.27 -9.13
N GLN A 216 42.25 11.04 -9.68
CA GLN A 216 43.48 11.75 -9.30
C GLN A 216 43.38 13.27 -9.45
N LYS A 217 42.58 13.74 -10.41
CA LYS A 217 42.39 15.17 -10.63
C LYS A 217 41.42 15.82 -9.64
N ASN A 218 40.42 15.09 -9.15
CA ASN A 218 39.27 15.68 -8.44
C ASN A 218 39.10 15.17 -7.00
N TYR A 219 39.76 14.07 -6.62
CA TYR A 219 39.51 13.32 -5.39
C TYR A 219 40.76 12.59 -4.86
N ASP A 220 41.98 13.02 -5.22
CA ASP A 220 43.24 12.30 -4.95
C ASP A 220 43.47 11.95 -3.46
N ASP A 221 42.89 12.76 -2.57
CA ASP A 221 42.94 12.68 -1.12
C ASP A 221 41.91 11.72 -0.50
N LEU A 222 40.93 11.24 -1.27
CA LEU A 222 39.85 10.42 -0.74
C LEU A 222 40.20 8.93 -0.73
N SER A 223 40.10 8.31 0.45
CA SER A 223 40.13 6.85 0.53
C SER A 223 38.97 6.19 -0.22
N ARG A 224 39.08 4.89 -0.52
CA ARG A 224 38.01 4.09 -1.16
C ARG A 224 36.64 4.27 -0.49
N GLY A 225 36.60 4.24 0.84
CA GLY A 225 35.35 4.37 1.60
C GLY A 225 34.81 5.80 1.65
N GLN A 226 35.67 6.82 1.56
CA GLN A 226 35.23 8.21 1.41
C GLN A 226 34.72 8.45 -0.01
N LEU A 227 35.42 7.95 -1.03
CA LEU A 227 35.00 8.05 -2.43
C LEU A 227 33.66 7.36 -2.68
N GLU A 228 33.39 6.21 -2.06
CA GLU A 228 32.09 5.54 -2.17
C GLU A 228 30.94 6.42 -1.68
N LYS A 229 31.16 7.17 -0.60
CA LYS A 229 30.16 8.08 -0.02
C LYS A 229 29.99 9.35 -0.86
N GLU A 230 31.10 9.96 -1.28
CA GLU A 230 31.10 11.22 -2.01
C GLU A 230 30.67 11.06 -3.48
N ASN A 231 31.13 10.00 -4.15
CA ASN A 231 30.81 9.73 -5.53
C ASN A 231 30.62 8.22 -5.80
N PRO A 232 29.47 7.66 -5.39
CA PRO A 232 29.20 6.22 -5.53
C PRO A 232 29.23 5.76 -7.00
N SER A 233 28.95 6.66 -7.94
CA SER A 233 29.02 6.37 -9.37
C SER A 233 30.46 6.16 -9.85
N LEU A 234 31.41 7.00 -9.39
CA LEU A 234 32.84 6.85 -9.70
C LEU A 234 33.43 5.63 -9.02
N TYR A 235 33.08 5.40 -7.75
CA TYR A 235 33.46 4.19 -7.03
C TYR A 235 33.03 2.92 -7.78
N THR A 236 31.76 2.83 -8.17
CA THR A 236 31.22 1.68 -8.92
C THR A 236 31.93 1.52 -10.27
N ARG A 237 32.27 2.63 -10.93
CA ARG A 237 33.01 2.61 -12.19
C ARG A 237 34.42 2.03 -12.01
N LEU A 238 35.17 2.55 -11.04
CA LEU A 238 36.53 2.08 -10.72
C LEU A 238 36.54 0.63 -10.26
N GLN A 239 35.49 0.18 -9.56
CA GLN A 239 35.31 -1.22 -9.17
C GLN A 239 35.14 -2.12 -10.40
N ARG A 240 34.23 -1.76 -11.31
CA ARG A 240 33.95 -2.53 -12.52
C ARG A 240 35.18 -2.65 -13.42
N ASP A 241 35.95 -1.57 -13.50
CA ASP A 241 37.15 -1.48 -14.34
C ASP A 241 38.40 -2.05 -13.63
N LYS A 242 38.27 -2.60 -12.41
CA LYS A 242 39.35 -3.19 -11.59
C LYS A 242 40.50 -2.21 -11.30
N LEU A 243 40.15 -1.00 -10.87
CA LEU A 243 41.09 0.09 -10.56
C LEU A 243 41.00 0.58 -9.10
N LEU A 244 40.09 0.02 -8.28
CA LEU A 244 39.94 0.42 -6.88
C LEU A 244 41.21 0.21 -6.05
N ASP A 245 42.01 -0.80 -6.40
CA ASP A 245 43.28 -1.13 -5.80
C ASP A 245 44.29 0.03 -5.83
N LYS A 246 44.15 0.94 -6.79
CA LYS A 246 44.98 2.15 -6.95
C LYS A 246 44.52 3.33 -6.09
N ILE A 247 43.38 3.21 -5.40
CA ILE A 247 42.86 4.22 -4.48
C ILE A 247 43.30 3.85 -3.07
N PRO A 248 43.79 4.82 -2.26
CA PRO A 248 44.20 4.57 -0.88
C PRO A 248 43.05 3.97 -0.06
N LEU A 249 43.39 3.01 0.80
CA LEU A 249 42.51 2.64 1.90
C LEU A 249 42.65 3.69 2.99
N LEU A 250 41.60 3.88 3.81
CA LEU A 250 41.79 4.63 5.05
C LEU A 250 42.91 3.95 5.85
N PRO A 251 43.86 4.70 6.41
CA PRO A 251 44.75 4.14 7.40
C PRO A 251 43.88 3.51 8.49
N ARG A 252 44.18 2.25 8.85
CA ARG A 252 43.59 1.66 10.05
C ARG A 252 44.00 2.58 11.20
N MET A 253 43.03 2.98 12.04
CA MET A 253 43.34 3.65 13.30
C MET A 253 44.38 2.80 14.04
N ASP A 254 45.57 3.35 14.18
CA ASP A 254 46.65 2.76 14.96
C ASP A 254 46.47 3.24 16.40
N PHE A 255 46.29 2.30 17.31
CA PHE A 255 46.16 2.57 18.74
C PHE A 255 47.51 2.41 19.46
N GLY A 256 48.61 2.39 18.69
CA GLY A 256 49.95 2.08 19.15
C GLY A 256 50.13 0.59 19.43
N GLU A 257 51.34 0.24 19.89
CA GLU A 257 51.66 -1.13 20.32
C GLU A 257 50.87 -1.54 21.57
N ASP A 258 50.58 -0.58 22.46
CA ASP A 258 49.80 -0.79 23.68
C ASP A 258 48.42 -0.09 23.62
N PRO A 259 47.35 -0.82 23.24
CA PRO A 259 46.00 -0.26 23.18
C PRO A 259 45.42 0.08 24.57
N VAL A 260 45.98 -0.43 25.67
CA VAL A 260 45.54 -0.09 27.04
C VAL A 260 46.09 1.28 27.44
N ALA A 261 47.36 1.55 27.14
CA ALA A 261 47.96 2.87 27.35
C ALA A 261 47.18 3.95 26.57
N TYR A 262 46.85 3.69 25.30
CA TYR A 262 46.04 4.59 24.49
C TYR A 262 44.64 4.84 25.10
N TYR A 263 44.02 3.80 25.66
CA TYR A 263 42.75 3.95 26.38
C TYR A 263 42.92 4.80 27.65
N GLN A 264 43.97 4.58 28.44
CA GLN A 264 44.23 5.35 29.66
C GLN A 264 44.50 6.83 29.37
N GLU A 265 45.12 7.14 28.24
CA GLU A 265 45.41 8.51 27.83
C GLU A 265 44.15 9.25 27.32
N HIS A 266 43.32 8.59 26.51
CA HIS A 266 42.23 9.26 25.78
C HIS A 266 40.82 8.98 26.30
N TYR A 267 40.63 7.88 27.04
CA TYR A 267 39.31 7.39 27.45
C TYR A 267 39.29 6.93 28.91
N ASN A 268 40.15 7.48 29.77
CA ASN A 268 40.22 7.09 31.17
C ASN A 268 38.85 7.15 31.87
N GLY A 269 38.52 6.10 32.61
CA GLY A 269 37.23 5.98 33.32
C GLY A 269 36.01 5.65 32.44
N VAL A 270 36.13 5.61 31.11
CA VAL A 270 35.03 5.25 30.21
C VAL A 270 34.71 3.75 30.31
N THR A 271 33.48 3.40 30.65
CA THR A 271 33.13 1.99 30.82
C THR A 271 33.17 1.23 29.49
N ARG A 272 33.33 -0.10 29.53
CA ARG A 272 33.33 -0.97 28.33
C ARG A 272 32.18 -0.68 27.36
N GLY A 273 30.98 -0.46 27.90
CA GLY A 273 29.78 -0.19 27.09
C GLY A 273 29.79 1.19 26.45
N GLU A 274 30.38 2.18 27.11
CA GLU A 274 30.56 3.52 26.56
C GLU A 274 31.68 3.55 25.54
N LEU A 275 32.80 2.86 25.81
CA LEU A 275 33.92 2.73 24.88
C LEU A 275 33.48 2.06 23.57
N GLN A 276 32.65 1.03 23.65
CA GLN A 276 32.10 0.38 22.45
C GLN A 276 31.28 1.34 21.57
N LYS A 277 30.58 2.30 22.18
CA LYS A 277 29.79 3.31 21.47
C LYS A 277 30.66 4.43 20.90
N GLN A 278 31.63 4.90 21.68
CA GLN A 278 32.49 6.04 21.32
C GLN A 278 33.60 5.66 20.35
N ASN A 279 34.26 4.53 20.58
CA ASN A 279 35.35 4.04 19.73
C ASN A 279 35.28 2.51 19.59
N ARG A 280 34.38 2.07 18.71
CA ARG A 280 34.16 0.64 18.44
C ARG A 280 35.42 -0.08 17.96
N SER A 281 36.31 0.62 17.26
CA SER A 281 37.57 0.06 16.74
C SER A 281 38.53 -0.26 17.87
N LEU A 282 38.73 0.65 18.83
CA LEU A 282 39.56 0.42 20.02
C LEU A 282 38.96 -0.67 20.91
N TYR A 283 37.64 -0.65 21.15
CA TYR A 283 36.95 -1.71 21.90
C TYR A 283 37.17 -3.09 21.27
N ASN A 284 37.04 -3.20 19.94
CA ASN A 284 37.25 -4.47 19.23
C ASN A 284 38.72 -4.92 19.29
N ARG A 285 39.68 -3.99 19.24
CA ARG A 285 41.11 -4.27 19.41
C ARG A 285 41.39 -4.85 20.80
N LEU A 286 41.00 -4.13 21.85
CA LEU A 286 41.13 -4.58 23.25
C LEU A 286 40.43 -5.92 23.48
N ARG A 287 39.27 -6.17 22.85
CA ARG A 287 38.58 -7.46 22.92
C ARG A 287 39.36 -8.59 22.25
N LYS A 288 39.88 -8.34 21.05
CA LYS A 288 40.63 -9.34 20.28
C LYS A 288 41.92 -9.73 21.00
N ASP A 289 42.56 -8.76 21.66
CA ASP A 289 43.83 -8.95 22.35
C ASP A 289 43.64 -9.45 23.80
N GLY A 290 42.39 -9.65 24.25
CA GLY A 290 42.08 -10.16 25.60
C GLY A 290 42.17 -9.11 26.73
N LEU A 291 42.40 -7.84 26.39
CA LEU A 291 42.73 -6.76 27.33
C LEU A 291 41.53 -5.99 27.87
N LEU A 292 40.29 -6.43 27.58
CA LEU A 292 39.08 -5.76 28.08
C LEU A 292 38.97 -5.74 29.60
N GLU A 293 39.67 -6.63 30.30
CA GLU A 293 39.70 -6.66 31.77
C GLU A 293 40.21 -5.35 32.39
N ASN A 294 41.13 -4.66 31.70
CA ASN A 294 41.69 -3.37 32.10
C ASN A 294 40.70 -2.20 31.99
N ILE A 295 39.50 -2.44 31.46
CA ILE A 295 38.47 -1.43 31.24
C ILE A 295 37.32 -1.61 32.25
N PRO A 296 36.85 -0.54 32.92
CA PRO A 296 35.76 -0.62 33.90
C PRO A 296 34.48 -1.21 33.31
N LYS A 297 33.82 -2.09 34.06
CA LYS A 297 32.44 -2.50 33.77
C LYS A 297 31.48 -1.48 34.40
N LYS A 298 30.33 -1.25 33.76
CA LYS A 298 29.27 -0.44 34.37
C LYS A 298 28.89 -1.08 35.72
N ALA A 299 28.95 -0.31 36.80
CA ALA A 299 28.48 -0.78 38.11
C ALA A 299 27.02 -1.20 37.97
N SER A 300 26.71 -2.42 38.42
CA SER A 300 25.34 -2.96 38.45
C SER A 300 24.57 -2.36 39.62
#